data_AF-A0A6C0C7D8-F1
#
_entry.id   AF-A0A6C0C7D8-F1
#
_cell.length_a   1.000
_cell.length_b   1.000
_cell.length_c   1.000
_cell.angle_alpha   90.00
_cell.angle_beta   90.00
_cell.angle_gamma   90.00
#
_symmetry.space_group_name_H-M   'P 1'
#
loop_
_entity.id
_entity.type
_entity.pdbx_description
1 polymer ?
#
loop_
_entity_poly.entity_id
_entity_poly.type
_entity_poly.pdbx_seq_one_letter_code
_entity_poly.pdbx_strand_id
1 'polypeptide(L)'
;MDYASKVSNIIDDLNLPQELEDNKEILKARFVEEVSYYEKQRDNTKKYYNVFRFIVTTGSILLPAILSIGQMDPAKLPRHFDDVTYWSAWSISLMVTISNGFLQLFSLDKNFFSYSLVVEQLKTEGWQYFGLSGKYEEYETHTKQAYKEFCKAIENIKRKQVEQEFQGKGNNTKKKQTFDFAGEMKTFLDQAKKNSDTDLNEDGNPDVEKGSAPTPAPTPAPAPTPAPAPTPAPAPTPAPAPTPSREPESETPVVPPPDNNPN
;
A
#
# COMPACT_ATOMS: atom_id res chain seq x y z
N MET A 1 -16.98 -4.71 17.38
CA MET A 1 -17.05 -6.08 17.93
C MET A 1 -15.68 -6.69 17.81
N ASP A 2 -14.98 -6.80 18.92
CA ASP A 2 -13.64 -7.39 19.01
C ASP A 2 -13.68 -8.87 18.60
N TYR A 3 -12.66 -9.35 17.88
CA TYR A 3 -12.58 -10.74 17.43
C TYR A 3 -12.59 -11.69 18.65
N ALA A 4 -11.88 -11.30 19.72
CA ALA A 4 -11.80 -12.06 20.95
C ALA A 4 -13.17 -12.30 21.59
N SER A 5 -14.04 -11.29 21.63
CA SER A 5 -15.39 -11.43 22.19
C SER A 5 -16.26 -12.39 21.36
N LYS A 6 -16.19 -12.31 20.03
CA LYS A 6 -16.97 -13.20 19.14
C LYS A 6 -16.55 -14.66 19.32
N VAL A 7 -15.24 -14.91 19.30
CA VAL A 7 -14.71 -16.28 19.42
C VAL A 7 -14.90 -16.84 20.82
N SER A 8 -14.81 -16.01 21.86
CA SER A 8 -15.09 -16.46 23.23
C SER A 8 -16.51 -17.00 23.37
N ASN A 9 -17.51 -16.31 22.79
CA ASN A 9 -18.89 -16.79 22.79
C ASN A 9 -19.05 -18.11 22.02
N ILE A 10 -18.36 -18.25 20.88
CA ILE A 10 -18.38 -19.51 20.10
C ILE A 10 -17.77 -20.67 20.90
N ILE A 11 -16.71 -20.42 21.67
CA ILE A 11 -16.09 -21.43 22.54
C ILE A 11 -17.03 -21.83 23.68
N ASP A 12 -17.81 -20.89 24.21
CA ASP A 12 -18.80 -21.18 25.26
C ASP A 12 -19.90 -22.11 24.75
N ASP A 13 -20.38 -21.86 23.54
CA ASP A 13 -21.43 -22.65 22.87
C ASP A 13 -20.92 -24.00 22.34
N LEU A 14 -19.60 -24.24 22.34
CA LEU A 14 -19.01 -25.47 21.83
C LEU A 14 -19.37 -26.68 22.71
N ASN A 15 -19.92 -27.73 22.12
CA ASN A 15 -20.24 -28.96 22.83
C ASN A 15 -18.99 -29.83 22.98
N LEU A 16 -18.21 -29.57 24.04
CA LEU A 16 -17.02 -30.33 24.39
C LEU A 16 -17.40 -31.54 25.25
N PRO A 17 -16.70 -32.68 25.12
CA PRO A 17 -16.90 -33.82 26.02
C PRO A 17 -16.72 -33.40 27.48
N GLN A 18 -17.46 -34.02 28.41
CA GLN A 18 -17.45 -33.67 29.85
C GLN A 18 -16.02 -33.62 30.45
N GLU A 19 -15.08 -34.44 29.95
CA GLU A 19 -13.66 -34.42 30.36
C GLU A 19 -12.87 -33.17 29.95
N LEU A 20 -13.43 -32.34 29.06
CA LEU A 20 -12.81 -31.15 28.47
C LEU A 20 -13.63 -29.87 28.69
N GLU A 21 -14.74 -29.92 29.42
CA GLU A 21 -15.51 -28.72 29.74
C GLU A 21 -14.65 -27.68 30.49
N ASP A 22 -13.82 -28.13 31.45
CA ASP A 22 -12.84 -27.28 32.16
C ASP A 22 -11.74 -26.73 31.23
N ASN A 23 -11.52 -27.35 30.07
CA ASN A 23 -10.52 -26.90 29.11
C ASN A 23 -11.02 -25.74 28.21
N LYS A 24 -12.30 -25.33 28.31
CA LYS A 24 -12.84 -24.15 27.61
C LYS A 24 -12.12 -22.87 28.01
N GLU A 25 -11.87 -22.67 29.31
CA GLU A 25 -11.13 -21.51 29.79
C GLU A 25 -9.67 -21.52 29.32
N ILE A 26 -9.04 -22.70 29.34
CA ILE A 26 -7.68 -22.88 28.82
C ILE A 26 -7.63 -22.58 27.32
N LEU A 27 -8.66 -22.97 26.57
CA LEU A 27 -8.77 -22.68 25.15
C LEU A 27 -8.89 -21.17 24.91
N LYS A 28 -9.70 -20.45 25.69
CA LYS A 28 -9.80 -18.99 25.61
C LYS A 28 -8.46 -18.32 25.95
N ALA A 29 -7.89 -18.66 27.10
CA ALA A 29 -6.62 -18.08 27.56
C ALA A 29 -5.48 -18.37 26.58
N ARG A 30 -5.44 -19.57 25.97
CA ARG A 30 -4.33 -19.95 25.09
C ARG A 30 -4.51 -19.53 23.64
N PHE A 31 -5.72 -19.64 23.10
CA PHE A 31 -5.98 -19.37 21.68
C PHE A 31 -6.45 -17.93 21.47
N VAL A 32 -7.46 -17.50 22.21
CA VAL A 32 -8.08 -16.19 22.00
C VAL A 32 -7.12 -15.07 22.39
N GLU A 33 -6.44 -15.18 23.53
CA GLU A 33 -5.42 -14.19 23.90
C GLU A 33 -4.27 -14.14 22.90
N GLU A 34 -3.84 -15.29 22.37
CA GLU A 34 -2.76 -15.35 21.40
C GLU A 34 -3.13 -14.65 20.08
N VAL A 35 -4.34 -14.91 19.56
CA VAL A 35 -4.82 -14.22 18.36
C VAL A 35 -4.93 -12.72 18.62
N SER A 36 -5.51 -12.32 19.77
CA SER A 36 -5.63 -10.91 20.15
C SER A 36 -4.26 -10.23 20.28
N TYR A 37 -3.27 -10.92 20.85
CA TYR A 37 -1.90 -10.44 20.98
C TYR A 37 -1.29 -10.17 19.60
N TYR A 38 -1.35 -11.13 18.67
CA TYR A 38 -0.82 -10.93 17.33
C TYR A 38 -1.61 -9.91 16.51
N GLU A 39 -2.92 -9.80 16.69
CA GLU A 39 -3.72 -8.73 16.07
C GLU A 39 -3.27 -7.35 16.52
N LYS A 40 -3.07 -7.18 17.83
CA LYS A 40 -2.57 -5.92 18.39
C LYS A 40 -1.15 -5.59 17.90
N GLN A 41 -0.27 -6.58 17.86
CA GLN A 41 1.09 -6.40 17.32
C GLN A 41 1.07 -6.04 15.83
N ARG A 42 0.26 -6.74 15.03
CA ARG A 42 0.05 -6.45 13.61
C ARG A 42 -0.45 -5.02 13.41
N ASP A 43 -1.47 -4.61 14.14
CA ASP A 43 -2.11 -3.31 13.97
C ASP A 43 -1.20 -2.16 14.41
N ASN A 44 -0.43 -2.34 15.48
CA ASN A 44 0.60 -1.39 15.87
C ASN A 44 1.69 -1.29 14.80
N THR A 45 2.22 -2.42 14.34
CA THR A 45 3.25 -2.46 13.28
C THR A 45 2.74 -1.81 12.00
N LYS A 46 1.48 -2.07 11.61
CA LYS A 46 0.81 -1.45 10.46
C LYS A 46 0.77 0.08 10.56
N LYS A 47 0.43 0.62 11.74
CA LYS A 47 0.40 2.07 11.96
C LYS A 47 1.78 2.68 11.73
N TYR A 48 2.82 2.16 12.39
CA TYR A 48 4.18 2.66 12.22
C TYR A 48 4.68 2.52 10.78
N TYR A 49 4.46 1.35 10.17
CA TYR A 49 4.81 1.10 8.78
C TYR A 49 4.17 2.13 7.84
N ASN A 50 2.85 2.36 7.97
CA ASN A 50 2.13 3.32 7.13
C ASN A 50 2.62 4.75 7.34
N VAL A 51 2.91 5.15 8.59
CA VAL A 51 3.42 6.49 8.90
C VAL A 51 4.79 6.72 8.26
N PHE A 52 5.75 5.83 8.50
CA PHE A 52 7.09 5.97 7.93
C PHE A 52 7.08 5.85 6.41
N ARG A 53 6.28 4.94 5.86
CA ARG A 53 6.15 4.77 4.41
C ARG A 53 5.53 6.01 3.75
N PHE A 54 4.52 6.60 4.38
CA PHE A 54 3.96 7.87 3.92
C PHE A 54 5.00 9.00 3.93
N ILE A 55 5.78 9.15 5.00
CA ILE A 55 6.84 10.16 5.09
C ILE A 55 7.87 9.97 3.96
N VAL A 56 8.35 8.74 3.77
CA VAL A 56 9.34 8.44 2.72
C VAL A 56 8.78 8.70 1.33
N THR A 57 7.58 8.23 1.02
CA THR A 57 6.96 8.42 -0.29
C THR A 57 6.68 9.90 -0.58
N THR A 58 6.03 10.61 0.35
CA THR A 58 5.69 12.03 0.17
C THR A 58 6.94 12.89 0.11
N GLY A 59 7.90 12.69 1.03
CA GLY A 59 9.14 13.47 1.05
C GLY A 59 9.99 13.27 -0.22
N SER A 60 10.02 12.04 -0.78
CA SER A 60 10.74 11.75 -2.03
C SER A 60 10.11 12.44 -3.24
N ILE A 61 8.80 12.71 -3.22
CA ILE A 61 8.10 13.45 -4.27
C ILE A 61 8.27 14.97 -4.08
N LEU A 62 8.29 15.44 -2.83
CA LEU A 62 8.46 16.86 -2.51
C LEU A 62 9.86 17.38 -2.80
N LEU A 63 10.90 16.57 -2.60
CA LEU A 63 12.30 16.99 -2.84
C LEU A 63 12.54 17.52 -4.27
N PRO A 64 12.23 16.76 -5.34
CA PRO A 64 12.34 17.26 -6.71
C PRO A 64 11.43 18.46 -6.99
N ALA A 65 10.24 18.50 -6.38
CA ALA A 65 9.31 19.61 -6.56
C ALA A 65 9.87 20.93 -5.97
N ILE A 66 10.47 20.87 -4.77
CA ILE A 66 11.09 22.01 -4.11
C ILE A 66 12.29 22.51 -4.92
N LEU A 67 13.14 21.59 -5.41
CA LEU A 67 14.27 21.94 -6.27
C LEU A 67 13.81 22.58 -7.59
N SER A 68 12.70 22.10 -8.17
CA SER A 68 12.13 22.66 -9.38
C SER A 68 11.62 24.09 -9.19
N ILE A 69 11.03 24.41 -8.02
CA ILE A 69 10.56 25.78 -7.72
C ILE A 69 11.74 26.73 -7.52
N GLY A 70 12.87 26.25 -6.98
CA GLY A 70 14.09 27.04 -6.85
C GLY A 70 14.74 27.48 -8.17
N GLN A 71 14.26 27.00 -9.32
CA GLN A 71 14.71 27.43 -10.65
C GLN A 71 13.82 28.56 -11.25
N MET A 72 12.80 29.05 -10.53
CA MET A 72 11.98 30.18 -10.96
C MET A 72 12.71 31.52 -10.81
N ASP A 73 12.27 32.52 -11.59
CA ASP A 73 12.85 33.87 -11.62
C ASP A 73 12.85 34.53 -10.23
N PRO A 74 14.03 34.84 -9.65
CA PRO A 74 14.17 35.36 -8.28
C PRO A 74 13.43 36.69 -8.05
N ALA A 75 13.11 37.44 -9.11
CA ALA A 75 12.36 38.69 -9.01
C ALA A 75 10.86 38.51 -8.66
N LYS A 76 10.31 37.29 -8.84
CA LYS A 76 8.90 36.97 -8.58
C LYS A 76 8.67 36.23 -7.27
N LEU A 77 9.74 35.91 -6.52
CA LEU A 77 9.66 35.13 -5.30
C LEU A 77 9.60 36.03 -4.05
N PRO A 78 8.94 35.57 -2.98
CA PRO A 78 8.92 36.28 -1.69
C PRO A 78 10.34 36.50 -1.12
N ARG A 79 10.52 37.53 -0.29
CA ARG A 79 11.79 37.71 0.46
C ARG A 79 12.09 36.48 1.33
N HIS A 80 13.36 36.08 1.41
CA HIS A 80 13.87 34.88 2.11
C HIS A 80 13.42 33.52 1.54
N PHE A 81 12.90 33.48 0.31
CA PHE A 81 12.45 32.22 -0.28
C PHE A 81 13.59 31.20 -0.44
N ASP A 82 14.79 31.63 -0.80
CA ASP A 82 15.95 30.74 -1.00
C ASP A 82 16.36 30.05 0.30
N ASP A 83 16.47 30.80 1.39
CA ASP A 83 16.82 30.28 2.71
C ASP A 83 15.78 29.27 3.22
N VAL A 84 14.49 29.60 3.07
CA VAL A 84 13.38 28.74 3.50
C VAL A 84 13.35 27.45 2.67
N THR A 85 13.53 27.56 1.36
CA THR A 85 13.54 26.42 0.43
C THR A 85 14.72 25.50 0.71
N TYR A 86 15.91 26.07 0.96
CA TYR A 86 17.11 25.31 1.31
C TYR A 86 16.92 24.52 2.62
N TRP A 87 16.51 25.18 3.71
CA TRP A 87 16.31 24.51 5.00
C TRP A 87 15.17 23.48 4.95
N SER A 88 14.13 23.73 4.15
CA SER A 88 13.04 22.79 3.93
C SER A 88 13.52 21.54 3.18
N ALA A 89 14.23 21.71 2.07
CA ALA A 89 14.78 20.61 1.29
C ALA A 89 15.76 19.76 2.12
N TRP A 90 16.64 20.41 2.88
CA TRP A 90 17.57 19.75 3.78
C TRP A 90 16.83 18.93 4.85
N SER A 91 15.84 19.53 5.52
CA SER A 91 15.06 18.85 6.57
C SER A 91 14.26 17.66 6.03
N ILE A 92 13.64 17.81 4.87
CA ILE A 92 12.89 16.73 4.20
C ILE A 92 13.84 15.59 3.83
N SER A 93 15.03 15.90 3.30
CA SER A 93 16.02 14.87 2.94
C SER A 93 16.44 14.04 4.16
N LEU A 94 16.75 14.69 5.27
CA LEU A 94 17.17 14.02 6.50
C LEU A 94 16.02 13.20 7.08
N MET A 95 14.79 13.73 7.08
CA MET A 95 13.60 13.01 7.55
C MET A 95 13.30 11.76 6.72
N VAL A 96 13.40 11.84 5.38
CA VAL A 96 13.19 10.70 4.49
C VAL A 96 14.26 9.64 4.72
N THR A 97 15.53 10.03 4.82
CA THR A 97 16.64 9.09 5.06
C THR A 97 16.51 8.38 6.40
N ILE A 98 16.22 9.11 7.48
CA ILE A 98 16.01 8.52 8.80
C ILE A 98 14.80 7.58 8.77
N SER A 99 13.66 8.03 8.23
CA SER A 99 12.44 7.23 8.18
C SER A 99 12.64 5.93 7.39
N ASN A 100 13.36 5.98 6.27
CA ASN A 100 13.72 4.79 5.49
C ASN A 100 14.69 3.88 6.26
N GLY A 101 15.66 4.46 6.97
CA GLY A 101 16.54 3.72 7.88
C GLY A 101 15.76 2.97 8.97
N PHE A 102 14.76 3.61 9.59
CA PHE A 102 13.89 3.00 10.59
C PHE A 102 13.05 1.86 10.01
N LEU A 103 12.47 2.03 8.81
CA LEU A 103 11.72 0.97 8.11
C LEU A 103 12.57 -0.28 7.92
N GLN A 104 13.85 -0.11 7.56
CA GLN A 104 14.79 -1.21 7.32
C GLN A 104 15.31 -1.82 8.63
N LEU A 105 15.74 -0.97 9.58
CA LEU A 105 16.33 -1.38 10.86
C LEU A 105 15.36 -2.26 11.67
N PHE A 106 14.10 -1.84 11.73
CA PHE A 106 13.05 -2.62 12.39
C PHE A 106 12.38 -3.65 11.47
N SER A 107 12.78 -3.71 10.19
CA SER A 107 12.17 -4.58 9.17
C SER A 107 10.64 -4.53 9.20
N LEU A 108 10.07 -3.32 9.36
CA LEU A 108 8.63 -3.12 9.59
C LEU A 108 7.78 -3.70 8.47
N ASP A 109 8.29 -3.68 7.24
CA ASP A 109 7.66 -4.30 6.07
C ASP A 109 7.48 -5.82 6.28
N LYS A 110 8.57 -6.53 6.56
CA LYS A 110 8.57 -7.98 6.79
C LYS A 110 7.75 -8.36 8.02
N ASN A 111 7.89 -7.62 9.11
CA ASN A 111 7.20 -7.90 10.38
C ASN A 111 5.69 -7.70 10.23
N PHE A 112 5.25 -6.66 9.53
CA PHE A 112 3.82 -6.46 9.26
C PHE A 112 3.21 -7.63 8.49
N PHE A 113 3.86 -8.09 7.42
CA PHE A 113 3.39 -9.25 6.66
C PHE A 113 3.43 -10.53 7.48
N SER A 114 4.50 -10.76 8.25
CA SER A 114 4.66 -11.94 9.10
C SER A 114 3.56 -12.01 10.16
N TYR A 115 3.33 -10.93 10.92
CA TYR A 115 2.24 -10.90 11.91
C TYR A 115 0.87 -11.03 11.26
N SER A 116 0.64 -10.39 10.11
CA SER A 116 -0.62 -10.55 9.39
C SER A 116 -0.87 -12.01 8.99
N LEU A 117 0.14 -12.69 8.47
CA LEU A 117 0.05 -14.09 8.06
C LEU A 117 -0.21 -15.00 9.27
N VAL A 118 0.47 -14.77 10.39
CA VAL A 118 0.30 -15.56 11.63
C VAL A 118 -1.11 -15.40 12.18
N VAL A 119 -1.63 -14.17 12.24
CA VAL A 119 -3.02 -13.90 12.66
C VAL A 119 -4.00 -14.67 11.78
N GLU A 120 -3.89 -14.56 10.46
CA GLU A 120 -4.83 -15.21 9.55
C GLU A 120 -4.71 -16.75 9.59
N GLN A 121 -3.50 -17.29 9.78
CA GLN A 121 -3.30 -18.72 9.98
C GLN A 121 -3.97 -19.20 11.28
N LEU A 122 -3.75 -18.49 12.40
CA LEU A 122 -4.38 -18.85 13.68
C LEU A 122 -5.91 -18.78 13.59
N LYS A 123 -6.45 -17.75 12.93
CA LYS A 123 -7.90 -17.63 12.71
C LYS A 123 -8.45 -18.78 11.87
N THR A 124 -7.78 -19.10 10.76
CA THR A 124 -8.17 -20.19 9.87
C THR A 124 -8.19 -21.52 10.62
N GLU A 125 -7.16 -21.77 11.42
CA GLU A 125 -7.02 -22.96 12.26
C GLU A 125 -8.12 -23.04 13.33
N GLY A 126 -8.43 -21.93 13.97
CA GLY A 126 -9.56 -21.84 14.92
C GLY A 126 -10.88 -22.17 14.25
N TRP A 127 -11.17 -21.58 13.09
CA TRP A 127 -12.40 -21.86 12.34
C TRP A 127 -12.49 -23.31 11.86
N GLN A 128 -11.37 -23.89 11.41
CA GLN A 128 -11.32 -25.30 11.04
C GLN A 128 -11.66 -26.20 12.22
N TYR A 129 -11.15 -25.90 13.41
CA TYR A 129 -11.47 -26.64 14.61
C TYR A 129 -12.93 -26.48 15.02
N PHE A 130 -13.44 -25.25 15.13
CA PHE A 130 -14.84 -24.99 15.56
C PHE A 130 -15.88 -25.56 14.59
N GLY A 131 -15.57 -25.57 13.30
CA GLY A 131 -16.42 -26.14 12.26
C GLY A 131 -16.19 -27.61 11.97
N LEU A 132 -15.30 -28.29 12.71
CA LEU A 132 -14.86 -29.67 12.42
C LEU A 132 -14.60 -29.89 10.92
N SER A 133 -13.77 -29.03 10.33
CA SER A 133 -13.51 -29.00 8.90
C SER A 133 -12.02 -29.07 8.60
N GLY A 134 -11.67 -29.32 7.33
CA GLY A 134 -10.28 -29.49 6.92
C GLY A 134 -9.66 -30.69 7.63
N LYS A 135 -8.58 -30.49 8.38
CA LYS A 135 -7.90 -31.57 9.11
C LYS A 135 -8.68 -32.12 10.32
N TYR A 136 -9.82 -31.51 10.66
CA TYR A 136 -10.69 -31.96 11.74
C TYR A 136 -11.97 -32.64 11.24
N GLU A 137 -12.13 -32.83 9.93
CA GLU A 137 -13.34 -33.38 9.29
C GLU A 137 -13.64 -34.83 9.71
N GLU A 138 -12.61 -35.60 10.03
CA GLU A 138 -12.74 -37.00 10.46
C GLU A 138 -13.28 -37.14 11.90
N TYR A 139 -13.39 -36.05 12.65
CA TYR A 139 -13.89 -36.07 14.02
C TYR A 139 -15.38 -35.71 14.06
N GLU A 140 -16.20 -36.62 14.58
CA GLU A 140 -17.65 -36.39 14.73
C GLU A 140 -17.99 -35.30 15.78
N THR A 141 -17.11 -35.13 16.77
CA THR A 141 -17.24 -34.13 17.84
C THR A 141 -15.86 -33.57 18.20
N HIS A 142 -15.83 -32.54 19.05
CA HIS A 142 -14.61 -31.92 19.57
C HIS A 142 -13.90 -32.83 20.60
N THR A 143 -13.55 -34.04 20.19
CA THR A 143 -12.93 -35.06 21.02
C THR A 143 -11.58 -34.60 21.57
N LYS A 144 -11.10 -35.29 22.61
CA LYS A 144 -9.76 -35.09 23.19
C LYS A 144 -8.63 -35.16 22.15
N GLN A 145 -8.82 -35.96 21.10
CA GLN A 145 -7.84 -36.11 20.02
C GLN A 145 -7.82 -34.86 19.12
N ALA A 146 -8.98 -34.39 18.67
CA ALA A 146 -9.11 -33.15 17.91
C ALA A 146 -8.54 -31.95 18.67
N TYR A 147 -8.84 -31.83 19.97
CA TYR A 147 -8.31 -30.78 20.84
C TYR A 147 -6.77 -30.81 20.93
N LYS A 148 -6.18 -32.00 21.11
CA LYS A 148 -4.71 -32.16 21.16
C LYS A 148 -4.06 -31.78 19.83
N GLU A 149 -4.67 -32.14 18.71
CA GLU A 149 -4.17 -31.75 17.39
C GLU A 149 -4.28 -30.25 17.14
N PHE A 150 -5.35 -29.61 17.59
CA PHE A 150 -5.48 -28.15 17.60
C PHE A 150 -4.41 -27.46 18.42
N CYS A 151 -4.18 -27.90 19.66
CA CYS A 151 -3.10 -27.33 20.47
C CYS A 151 -1.74 -27.51 19.79
N LYS A 152 -1.45 -28.69 19.24
CA LYS A 152 -0.19 -28.92 18.49
C LYS A 152 -0.06 -28.02 17.27
N ALA A 153 -1.15 -27.75 16.55
CA ALA A 153 -1.15 -26.87 15.40
C ALA A 153 -0.81 -25.42 15.78
N ILE A 154 -1.43 -24.90 16.85
CA ILE A 154 -1.12 -23.57 17.40
C ILE A 154 0.37 -23.48 17.77
N GLU A 155 0.87 -24.44 18.55
CA GLU A 155 2.27 -24.44 19.00
C GLU A 155 3.25 -24.54 17.80
N ASN A 156 2.88 -25.25 16.73
CA ASN A 156 3.67 -25.29 15.50
C ASN A 156 3.69 -23.94 14.78
N ILE A 157 2.57 -23.22 14.72
CA ILE A 157 2.49 -21.88 14.12
C ILE A 157 3.35 -20.91 14.91
N LYS A 158 3.26 -20.94 16.24
CA LYS A 158 4.09 -20.13 17.15
C LYS A 158 5.57 -20.43 16.96
N ARG A 159 5.95 -21.71 16.96
CA ARG A 159 7.35 -22.11 16.70
C ARG A 159 7.85 -21.58 15.36
N LYS A 160 7.09 -21.73 14.28
CA LYS A 160 7.48 -21.22 12.94
C LYS A 160 7.62 -19.69 12.94
N GLN A 161 6.75 -18.98 13.63
CA GLN A 161 6.84 -17.52 13.77
C GLN A 161 8.10 -17.11 14.54
N VAL A 162 8.39 -17.75 15.68
CA VAL A 162 9.62 -17.50 16.45
C VAL A 162 10.85 -17.82 15.60
N GLU A 163 10.89 -18.96 14.92
CA GLU A 163 12.00 -19.31 14.01
C GLU A 163 12.20 -18.23 12.94
N GLN A 164 11.13 -17.70 12.34
CA GLN A 164 11.22 -16.62 11.36
C GLN A 164 11.75 -15.31 11.95
N GLU A 165 11.30 -14.92 13.15
CA GLU A 165 11.77 -13.69 13.81
C GLU A 165 13.25 -13.76 14.21
N PHE A 166 13.71 -14.93 14.67
CA PHE A 166 15.09 -15.10 15.13
C PHE A 166 16.07 -15.43 13.99
N GLN A 167 15.66 -16.21 12.98
CA GLN A 167 16.48 -16.46 11.79
C GLN A 167 16.58 -15.22 10.88
N GLY A 168 15.53 -14.39 10.83
CA GLY A 168 15.49 -13.14 10.04
C GLY A 168 16.44 -12.03 10.53
N LYS A 169 16.91 -12.11 11.79
CA LYS A 169 17.94 -11.21 12.35
C LYS A 169 19.37 -11.70 12.11
N GLY A 170 19.54 -12.92 11.58
CA GLY A 170 20.83 -13.60 11.49
C GLY A 170 21.56 -13.50 10.15
N ASN A 171 20.91 -13.71 9.00
CA ASN A 171 21.59 -13.70 7.69
C ASN A 171 20.56 -13.81 6.57
N ASN A 172 20.34 -12.74 5.78
CA ASN A 172 19.95 -12.79 4.36
C ASN A 172 19.81 -11.37 3.77
N THR A 173 20.90 -10.60 3.78
CA THR A 173 21.01 -9.35 3.04
C THR A 173 22.09 -9.48 1.96
N LYS A 174 21.78 -10.22 0.90
CA LYS A 174 22.48 -10.11 -0.40
C LYS A 174 21.47 -10.07 -1.56
N LYS A 175 20.74 -8.97 -1.63
CA LYS A 175 20.50 -8.22 -2.88
C LYS A 175 20.11 -6.80 -2.46
N LYS A 176 21.14 -5.98 -2.25
CA LYS A 176 21.05 -4.54 -2.06
C LYS A 176 20.38 -3.95 -3.30
N GLN A 177 19.14 -3.48 -3.19
CA GLN A 177 18.87 -2.14 -3.73
C GLN A 177 19.39 -1.16 -2.69
N THR A 178 20.71 -0.96 -2.69
CA THR A 178 21.26 0.24 -2.08
C THR A 178 20.87 1.36 -3.01
N PHE A 179 20.00 2.23 -2.53
CA PHE A 179 19.88 3.58 -3.03
C PHE A 179 21.28 4.21 -2.92
N ASP A 180 21.97 4.26 -4.06
CA ASP A 180 23.32 4.79 -4.15
C ASP A 180 23.22 6.31 -4.20
N PHE A 181 23.04 6.90 -3.02
CA PHE A 181 22.91 8.34 -2.86
C PHE A 181 24.12 9.08 -3.44
N ALA A 182 25.32 8.51 -3.36
CA ALA A 182 26.51 9.11 -3.96
C ALA A 182 26.43 9.06 -5.49
N GLY A 183 25.96 7.95 -6.07
CA GLY A 183 25.74 7.81 -7.51
C GLY A 183 24.64 8.73 -8.05
N GLU A 184 23.47 8.77 -7.40
CA GLU A 184 22.37 9.66 -7.79
C GLU A 184 22.70 11.13 -7.57
N MET A 185 23.33 11.48 -6.44
CA MET A 185 23.75 12.86 -6.18
C MET A 185 24.89 13.30 -7.12
N LYS A 186 25.83 12.41 -7.45
CA LYS A 186 26.86 12.70 -8.47
C LYS A 186 26.24 12.87 -9.85
N THR A 187 25.26 12.05 -10.22
CA THR A 187 24.54 12.19 -11.50
C THR A 187 23.78 13.52 -11.55
N PHE A 188 23.18 13.93 -10.44
CA PHE A 188 22.51 15.22 -10.30
C PHE A 188 23.49 16.41 -10.37
N LEU A 189 24.66 16.29 -9.74
CA LEU A 189 25.71 17.31 -9.74
C LEU A 189 26.44 17.40 -11.09
N ASP A 190 26.66 16.28 -11.77
CA ASP A 190 27.26 16.22 -13.11
C ASP A 190 26.29 16.75 -14.17
N GLN A 191 24.98 16.52 -14.02
CA GLN A 191 23.95 17.17 -14.85
C GLN A 191 23.87 18.68 -14.57
N ALA A 192 24.05 19.10 -13.33
CA ALA A 192 24.14 20.52 -12.97
C ALA A 192 25.41 21.19 -13.53
N LYS A 193 26.55 20.48 -13.60
CA LYS A 193 27.82 20.97 -14.18
C LYS A 193 27.84 20.98 -15.71
N LYS A 194 27.22 19.99 -16.34
CA LYS A 194 27.18 19.89 -17.81
C LYS A 194 26.34 21.02 -18.45
N ASN A 195 25.36 21.54 -17.73
CA ASN A 195 24.59 22.72 -18.15
C ASN A 195 25.33 24.06 -17.96
N SER A 196 26.52 24.08 -17.33
CA SER A 196 27.29 25.32 -17.10
C SER A 196 28.52 25.50 -18.01
N ASP A 197 28.92 24.50 -18.80
CA ASP A 197 30.17 24.54 -19.61
C ASP A 197 29.96 24.80 -21.12
N THR A 198 28.75 25.19 -21.58
CA THR A 198 28.48 25.39 -23.02
C THR A 198 28.58 26.85 -23.49
N ASP A 199 29.17 27.76 -22.70
CA ASP A 199 29.14 29.18 -23.05
C ASP A 199 30.46 29.90 -22.76
N LEU A 200 31.56 29.46 -23.38
CA LEU A 200 32.77 30.27 -23.54
C LEU A 200 33.53 29.85 -24.81
N ASN A 201 33.40 30.63 -25.90
CA ASN A 201 34.48 31.02 -26.83
C ASN A 201 33.96 32.02 -27.90
N GLU A 202 34.13 33.33 -27.70
CA GLU A 202 34.95 34.22 -28.55
C GLU A 202 34.93 35.70 -28.10
N ASP A 203 36.12 36.21 -27.78
CA ASP A 203 36.71 37.56 -27.92
C ASP A 203 36.17 38.84 -27.19
N GLY A 204 37.06 39.48 -26.39
CA GLY A 204 37.15 40.95 -26.33
C GLY A 204 37.10 41.74 -24.99
N ASN A 205 38.20 41.75 -24.22
CA ASN A 205 38.69 42.83 -23.29
C ASN A 205 38.02 43.08 -21.89
N PRO A 206 38.79 43.40 -20.81
CA PRO A 206 38.34 43.29 -19.40
C PRO A 206 38.15 44.63 -18.65
N ASP A 207 37.08 44.76 -17.85
CA ASP A 207 37.02 45.74 -16.76
C ASP A 207 36.00 45.35 -15.66
N VAL A 208 36.53 45.15 -14.45
CA VAL A 208 36.03 45.38 -13.07
C VAL A 208 34.61 44.93 -12.61
N GLU A 209 34.65 44.05 -11.59
CA GLU A 209 33.76 43.83 -10.43
C GLU A 209 32.23 44.06 -10.51
N LYS A 210 31.46 43.02 -10.15
CA LYS A 210 30.79 42.85 -8.83
C LYS A 210 29.44 42.10 -8.94
N GLY A 211 29.39 40.89 -8.37
CA GLY A 211 28.21 40.24 -7.75
C GLY A 211 26.96 39.94 -8.60
N SER A 212 26.55 38.67 -8.63
CA SER A 212 25.15 38.18 -8.41
C SER A 212 24.84 36.88 -9.17
N ALA A 213 24.21 35.95 -8.44
CA ALA A 213 23.30 34.84 -8.76
C ALA A 213 23.15 34.28 -10.21
N PRO A 214 23.05 32.93 -10.39
CA PRO A 214 22.84 32.31 -11.71
C PRO A 214 21.35 32.14 -12.11
N THR A 215 21.15 32.12 -13.44
CA THR A 215 19.91 32.03 -14.26
C THR A 215 19.74 30.59 -14.83
N PRO A 216 18.54 30.11 -15.26
CA PRO A 216 18.05 28.74 -15.04
C PRO A 216 18.39 27.69 -16.12
N ALA A 217 18.30 26.41 -15.75
CA ALA A 217 18.57 25.24 -16.61
C ALA A 217 17.33 24.73 -17.39
N PRO A 218 17.50 24.21 -18.64
CA PRO A 218 16.41 23.75 -19.48
C PRO A 218 15.82 22.38 -19.11
N THR A 219 14.52 22.26 -19.43
CA THR A 219 13.54 21.20 -19.20
C THR A 219 13.98 19.76 -19.54
N PRO A 220 13.72 18.76 -18.66
CA PRO A 220 13.97 17.34 -18.96
C PRO A 220 13.01 16.77 -20.02
N ALA A 221 13.56 15.94 -20.90
CA ALA A 221 12.83 15.15 -21.89
C ALA A 221 11.87 14.14 -21.23
N PRO A 222 10.73 13.82 -21.87
CA PRO A 222 9.67 13.02 -21.26
C PRO A 222 10.11 11.58 -20.96
N ALA A 223 9.75 11.12 -19.77
CA ALA A 223 9.92 9.74 -19.32
C ALA A 223 9.07 8.77 -20.18
N PRO A 224 9.51 7.51 -20.37
CA PRO A 224 8.77 6.52 -21.13
C PRO A 224 7.39 6.26 -20.51
N THR A 225 6.35 6.36 -21.32
CA THR A 225 4.95 6.14 -20.92
C THR A 225 4.80 4.76 -20.29
N PRO A 226 4.23 4.66 -19.08
CA PRO A 226 3.91 3.37 -18.46
C PRO A 226 3.00 2.55 -19.36
N ALA A 227 3.25 1.24 -19.44
CA ALA A 227 2.36 0.31 -20.13
C ALA A 227 0.94 0.41 -19.54
N PRO A 228 -0.12 0.43 -20.38
CA PRO A 228 -1.49 0.63 -19.91
C PRO A 228 -1.91 -0.49 -18.96
N ALA A 229 -2.61 -0.09 -17.89
CA ALA A 229 -3.22 -0.99 -16.92
C ALA A 229 -4.24 -1.93 -17.60
N PRO A 230 -4.41 -3.18 -17.14
CA PRO A 230 -5.42 -4.08 -17.68
C PRO A 230 -6.82 -3.47 -17.53
N THR A 231 -7.55 -3.40 -18.65
CA THR A 231 -8.92 -2.87 -18.73
C THR A 231 -9.86 -3.65 -17.81
N PRO A 232 -10.66 -2.99 -16.94
CA PRO A 232 -11.70 -3.65 -16.16
C PRO A 232 -12.70 -4.39 -17.08
N ALA A 233 -13.14 -5.58 -16.67
CA ALA A 233 -14.14 -6.34 -17.39
C ALA A 233 -15.45 -5.52 -17.54
N PRO A 234 -16.11 -5.56 -18.71
CA PRO A 234 -17.33 -4.79 -18.95
C PRO A 234 -18.44 -5.19 -17.98
N ALA A 235 -19.15 -4.18 -17.47
CA ALA A 235 -20.33 -4.38 -16.64
C ALA A 235 -21.41 -5.16 -17.42
N PRO A 236 -22.19 -6.04 -16.75
CA PRO A 236 -23.25 -6.79 -17.40
C PRO A 236 -24.30 -5.84 -18.00
N THR A 237 -24.65 -6.08 -19.26
CA THR A 237 -25.63 -5.31 -20.03
C THR A 237 -27.01 -5.34 -19.32
N PRO A 238 -27.69 -4.19 -19.15
CA PRO A 238 -29.07 -4.15 -18.68
C PRO A 238 -29.99 -5.01 -19.56
N ALA A 239 -30.89 -5.77 -18.93
CA ALA A 239 -31.87 -6.59 -19.63
C ALA A 239 -32.72 -5.72 -20.59
N PRO A 240 -33.06 -6.22 -21.79
CA PRO A 240 -33.84 -5.47 -22.76
C PRO A 240 -35.21 -5.09 -22.19
N ALA A 241 -35.60 -3.84 -22.43
CA ALA A 241 -36.93 -3.34 -22.09
C ALA A 241 -38.01 -4.20 -22.79
N PRO A 242 -39.15 -4.47 -22.13
CA PRO A 242 -40.22 -5.24 -22.74
C PRO A 242 -40.70 -4.57 -24.03
N THR A 243 -40.77 -5.35 -25.09
CA THR A 243 -41.27 -4.95 -26.40
C THR A 243 -42.68 -4.34 -26.26
N PRO A 244 -42.96 -3.17 -26.85
CA PRO A 244 -44.34 -2.68 -26.92
C PRO A 244 -45.19 -3.71 -27.68
N SER A 245 -46.22 -4.20 -27.00
CA SER A 245 -47.23 -5.08 -27.57
C SER A 245 -47.87 -4.36 -28.76
N ARG A 246 -47.92 -5.06 -29.89
CA ARG A 246 -48.59 -4.61 -31.12
C ARG A 246 -50.06 -4.31 -30.77
N GLU A 247 -50.42 -3.03 -30.78
CA GLU A 247 -51.81 -2.59 -30.74
C GLU A 247 -52.41 -2.90 -32.13
N PRO A 248 -53.62 -3.50 -32.20
CA PRO A 248 -54.23 -3.87 -33.47
C PRO A 248 -54.53 -2.62 -34.31
N GLU A 249 -54.22 -2.70 -35.61
CA GLU A 249 -54.59 -1.70 -36.61
C GLU A 249 -56.08 -1.39 -36.53
N SER A 250 -56.42 -0.16 -36.13
CA SER A 250 -57.73 0.42 -36.40
C SER A 250 -57.69 0.99 -37.81
N GLU A 251 -58.28 0.24 -38.75
CA GLU A 251 -58.71 0.76 -40.04
C GLU A 251 -59.41 2.12 -39.86
N THR A 252 -58.98 3.13 -40.63
CA THR A 252 -59.83 4.29 -40.92
C THR A 252 -59.74 4.63 -42.40
N PRO A 253 -60.87 5.04 -43.02
CA PRO A 253 -61.06 4.96 -44.46
C PRO A 253 -60.41 6.12 -45.21
N VAL A 254 -59.93 5.80 -46.41
CA VAL A 254 -59.42 6.72 -47.42
C VAL A 254 -60.44 7.81 -47.74
N VAL A 255 -60.02 9.08 -47.61
CA VAL A 255 -60.72 10.24 -48.19
C VAL A 255 -59.89 10.74 -49.38
N PRO A 256 -60.46 10.88 -50.59
CA PRO A 256 -59.71 11.30 -51.79
C PRO A 256 -59.41 12.81 -51.77
N PRO A 257 -58.37 13.27 -52.50
CA PRO A 257 -57.89 14.65 -52.46
C PRO A 257 -58.84 15.64 -53.17
N PRO A 258 -58.81 16.94 -52.78
CA PRO A 258 -59.60 17.96 -53.44
C PRO A 258 -59.02 18.34 -54.80
N ASP A 259 -59.90 18.39 -55.80
CA ASP A 259 -59.66 19.01 -57.10
C ASP A 259 -59.14 20.44 -56.94
N ASN A 260 -57.97 20.72 -57.51
CA ASN A 260 -57.52 22.09 -57.75
C ASN A 260 -56.88 22.16 -59.14
N ASN A 261 -57.75 22.42 -60.11
CA ASN A 261 -57.42 22.88 -61.45
C ASN A 261 -57.27 24.41 -61.44
N PRO A 262 -56.14 24.99 -61.88
CA PRO A 262 -56.10 26.35 -62.37
C PRO A 262 -55.99 26.35 -63.91
N ASN A 263 -57.10 26.76 -64.52
CA ASN A 263 -57.29 27.46 -65.79
C ASN A 263 -56.12 27.50 -66.82
#